data_AF-A0A350UCG1-F1
#
_entry.id   AF-A0A350UCG1-F1
#
_cell.length_a   1.000
_cell.length_b   1.000
_cell.length_c   1.000
_cell.angle_alpha   90.00
_cell.angle_beta   90.00
_cell.angle_gamma   90.00
#
_symmetry.space_group_name_H-M   'P 1'
#
loop_
_entity.id
_entity.type
_entity.pdbx_description
1 polymer ?
#
loop_
_entity_poly.entity_id
_entity_poly.type
_entity_poly.pdbx_seq_one_letter_code
_entity_poly.pdbx_strand_id
1 'polypeptide(L)'
;MKSASHHAMGHLLYEALSAQGVKLDRELFVLGNMLPDYLPELILNPHFTLKCQREIHIFTETLAGQPVTKGEQLPPEYALRLGILCHYLTDYFTFAHTPEFRPGLKEHGAYELRLNDYFRTHYTQQECALPNHTFASCGSAREVAKEVYRMKRDYRAADCTLARDVRFAYSACLGAMTQLIAVSEARQEHTRAPYRFSFLTAERYAFRDEICRRRITPRRAWCPIAACV
;
A
#
# COMPACT_ATOMS: atom_id res chain seq x y z
N MET A 1 -8.07 -5.38 5.30
CA MET A 1 -7.24 -6.22 6.22
C MET A 1 -7.19 -5.57 7.61
N LYS A 2 -6.70 -6.26 8.66
CA LYS A 2 -6.45 -5.60 9.96
C LYS A 2 -5.18 -4.75 9.91
N SER A 3 -5.10 -3.73 10.76
CA SER A 3 -3.91 -2.87 10.89
C SER A 3 -2.63 -3.64 11.22
N ALA A 4 -2.73 -4.71 12.01
CA ALA A 4 -1.59 -5.59 12.29
C ALA A 4 -1.07 -6.30 11.02
N SER A 5 -1.97 -6.69 10.12
CA SER A 5 -1.61 -7.28 8.83
C SER A 5 -1.02 -6.23 7.88
N HIS A 6 -1.54 -5.00 7.89
CA HIS A 6 -0.96 -3.87 7.14
C HIS A 6 0.46 -3.52 7.62
N HIS A 7 0.69 -3.51 8.94
CA HIS A 7 2.03 -3.33 9.52
C HIS A 7 3.00 -4.42 9.04
N ALA A 8 2.58 -5.68 9.11
CA ALA A 8 3.37 -6.81 8.64
C ALA A 8 3.63 -6.69 7.12
N MET A 9 2.60 -6.41 6.32
CA MET A 9 2.73 -6.25 4.86
C MET A 9 3.75 -5.14 4.53
N GLY A 10 3.72 -4.01 5.24
CA GLY A 10 4.69 -2.94 5.10
C GLY A 10 6.13 -3.39 5.34
N HIS A 11 6.39 -4.19 6.38
CA HIS A 11 7.75 -4.74 6.61
C HIS A 11 8.16 -5.70 5.50
N LEU A 12 7.28 -6.61 5.09
CA LEU A 12 7.59 -7.59 4.05
C LEU A 12 7.90 -6.93 2.70
N LEU A 13 7.13 -5.89 2.35
CA LEU A 13 7.33 -5.08 1.15
C LEU A 13 8.62 -4.25 1.22
N TYR A 14 8.96 -3.71 2.39
CA TYR A 14 10.21 -3.00 2.61
C TYR A 14 11.43 -3.91 2.36
N GLU A 15 11.42 -5.13 2.89
CA GLU A 15 12.49 -6.11 2.66
C GLU A 15 12.60 -6.46 1.17
N ALA A 16 11.47 -6.60 0.48
CA ALA A 16 11.45 -6.90 -0.96
C ALA A 16 12.03 -5.77 -1.81
N LEU A 17 11.68 -4.51 -1.51
CA LEU A 17 12.25 -3.34 -2.18
C LEU A 17 13.73 -3.16 -1.86
N SER A 18 14.13 -3.38 -0.60
CA SER A 18 15.53 -3.28 -0.17
C SER A 18 16.39 -4.32 -0.87
N ALA A 19 15.88 -5.55 -1.05
CA ALA A 19 16.55 -6.58 -1.84
C ALA A 19 16.70 -6.21 -3.33
N GLN A 20 15.83 -5.34 -3.86
CA GLN A 20 15.96 -4.75 -5.21
C GLN A 20 16.91 -3.54 -5.25
N GLY A 21 17.53 -3.16 -4.12
CA GLY A 21 18.45 -2.03 -4.02
C GLY A 21 17.76 -0.67 -3.84
N VAL A 22 16.44 -0.64 -3.63
CA VAL A 22 15.70 0.59 -3.34
C VAL A 22 15.97 1.01 -1.90
N LYS A 23 16.38 2.27 -1.71
CA LYS A 23 16.64 2.85 -0.40
C LYS A 23 15.47 3.76 -0.01
N LEU A 24 14.77 3.44 1.07
CA LEU A 24 13.64 4.23 1.56
C LEU A 24 13.58 4.20 3.09
N ASP A 25 12.92 5.20 3.67
CA ASP A 25 12.72 5.26 5.12
C ASP A 25 11.72 4.19 5.54
N ARG A 26 12.20 3.17 6.27
CA ARG A 26 11.40 2.04 6.72
C ARG A 26 10.24 2.46 7.62
N GLU A 27 10.50 3.35 8.57
CA GLU A 27 9.50 3.74 9.57
C GLU A 27 8.36 4.51 8.92
N LEU A 28 8.68 5.45 8.02
CA LEU A 28 7.68 6.21 7.28
C LEU A 28 6.90 5.34 6.30
N PHE A 29 7.57 4.40 5.61
CA PHE A 29 6.90 3.49 4.70
C PHE A 29 5.92 2.57 5.44
N VAL A 30 6.34 1.96 6.55
CA VAL A 30 5.49 1.09 7.38
C VAL A 30 4.37 1.90 8.05
N LEU A 31 4.66 3.12 8.53
CA LEU A 31 3.63 4.03 9.03
C LEU A 31 2.59 4.33 7.95
N GLY A 32 3.01 4.60 6.72
CA GLY A 32 2.12 4.84 5.59
C GLY A 32 1.17 3.67 5.33
N ASN A 33 1.64 2.43 5.47
CA ASN A 33 0.80 1.23 5.33
C ASN A 33 -0.30 1.14 6.39
N MET A 34 -0.10 1.70 7.57
CA MET A 34 -1.10 1.65 8.64
C MET A 34 -1.98 2.89 8.71
N LEU A 35 -1.48 4.03 8.25
CA LEU A 35 -2.08 5.35 8.50
C LEU A 35 -3.57 5.45 8.11
N PRO A 36 -4.03 4.88 6.98
CA PRO A 36 -5.45 4.98 6.60
C PRO A 36 -6.44 4.34 7.59
N ASP A 37 -6.03 3.33 8.35
CA ASP A 37 -6.87 2.69 9.38
C ASP A 37 -7.11 3.59 10.60
N TYR A 38 -6.27 4.61 10.81
CA TYR A 38 -6.31 5.47 11.99
C TYR A 38 -6.89 6.86 11.73
N LEU A 39 -7.21 7.18 10.47
CA LEU A 39 -7.75 8.48 10.09
C LEU A 39 -9.28 8.44 10.09
N PRO A 40 -9.97 9.21 10.96
CA PRO A 40 -11.42 9.20 11.11
C PRO A 40 -12.19 9.44 9.81
N GLU A 41 -11.68 10.30 8.93
CA GLU A 41 -12.32 10.60 7.64
C GLU A 41 -12.26 9.43 6.66
N LEU A 42 -11.37 8.45 6.91
CA LEU A 42 -11.23 7.21 6.15
C LEU A 42 -12.00 6.04 6.80
N ILE A 43 -12.29 6.12 8.09
CA ILE A 43 -13.06 5.11 8.83
C ILE A 43 -14.58 5.20 8.54
N LEU A 44 -15.10 6.40 8.27
CA LEU A 44 -16.55 6.66 8.15
C LEU A 44 -17.19 6.22 6.83
N ASN A 45 -16.38 5.88 5.82
CA ASN A 45 -16.83 5.18 4.62
C ASN A 45 -16.13 3.82 4.61
N PRO A 46 -16.86 2.69 4.61
CA PRO A 46 -16.20 1.39 4.61
C PRO A 46 -15.24 1.33 3.41
N HIS A 47 -14.09 0.67 3.59
CA HIS A 47 -13.04 0.49 2.59
C HIS A 47 -13.55 -0.34 1.41
N PHE A 48 -14.47 0.23 0.65
CA PHE A 48 -15.09 -0.39 -0.48
C PHE A 48 -14.26 -0.13 -1.73
N THR A 49 -14.35 -1.08 -2.65
CA THR A 49 -13.62 -1.11 -3.93
C THR A 49 -13.54 0.26 -4.64
N LEU A 50 -14.62 1.06 -4.68
CA LEU A 50 -14.62 2.38 -5.33
C LEU A 50 -13.72 3.42 -4.64
N LYS A 51 -13.72 3.45 -3.30
CA LYS A 51 -12.84 4.33 -2.53
C LYS A 51 -11.39 3.94 -2.80
N CYS A 52 -11.07 2.64 -2.69
CA CYS A 52 -9.72 2.16 -2.98
C CYS A 52 -9.26 2.52 -4.39
N GLN A 53 -10.12 2.36 -5.41
CA GLN A 53 -9.79 2.77 -6.79
C GLN A 53 -9.44 4.25 -6.90
N ARG A 54 -10.23 5.13 -6.26
CA ARG A 54 -9.96 6.56 -6.26
C ARG A 54 -8.61 6.87 -5.61
N GLU A 55 -8.35 6.31 -4.44
CA GLU A 55 -7.11 6.56 -3.70
C GLU A 55 -5.89 5.98 -4.43
N ILE A 56 -5.99 4.77 -4.99
CA ILE A 56 -4.97 4.17 -5.86
C ILE A 56 -4.66 5.10 -7.03
N HIS A 57 -5.68 5.66 -7.69
CA HIS A 57 -5.47 6.60 -8.78
C HIS A 57 -4.74 7.87 -8.33
N ILE A 58 -5.16 8.48 -7.21
CA ILE A 58 -4.52 9.70 -6.67
C ILE A 58 -3.05 9.45 -6.33
N PHE A 59 -2.75 8.37 -5.60
CA PHE A 59 -1.37 8.09 -5.16
C PHE A 59 -0.47 7.62 -6.31
N THR A 60 -0.99 6.86 -7.28
CA THR A 60 -0.21 6.48 -8.48
C THR A 60 0.18 7.70 -9.31
N GLU A 61 -0.75 8.62 -9.58
CA GLU A 61 -0.44 9.88 -10.29
C GLU A 61 0.53 10.76 -9.50
N THR A 62 0.33 10.87 -8.19
CA THR A 62 1.18 11.65 -7.28
C THR A 62 2.62 11.13 -7.28
N LEU A 63 2.80 9.83 -7.06
CA LEU A 63 4.12 9.20 -6.97
C LEU A 63 4.84 9.32 -8.31
N ALA A 64 4.18 8.94 -9.41
CA ALA A 64 4.74 9.09 -10.74
C ALA A 64 5.08 10.56 -11.07
N GLY A 65 4.33 11.53 -10.53
CA GLY A 65 4.56 12.96 -10.71
C GLY A 65 5.80 13.53 -10.01
N GLN A 66 6.34 12.79 -9.04
CA GLN A 66 7.50 13.18 -8.24
C GLN A 66 8.77 12.49 -8.76
N PRO A 67 9.75 13.23 -9.32
CA PRO A 67 11.03 12.67 -9.73
C PRO A 67 11.81 12.17 -8.51
N VAL A 68 12.58 11.10 -8.71
CA VAL A 68 13.48 10.52 -7.71
C VAL A 68 14.78 10.10 -8.39
N THR A 69 15.90 10.10 -7.68
CA THR A 69 17.19 9.71 -8.24
C THR A 69 17.45 8.23 -8.01
N LYS A 70 17.78 7.50 -9.09
CA LYS A 70 18.12 6.08 -9.02
C LYS A 70 19.30 5.82 -8.08
N GLY A 71 19.14 4.87 -7.16
CA GLY A 71 20.19 4.45 -6.22
C GLY A 71 20.42 5.38 -5.02
N GLU A 72 19.75 6.53 -4.99
CA GLU A 72 19.70 7.42 -3.83
C GLU A 72 18.56 7.03 -2.87
N GLN A 73 18.58 7.63 -1.69
CA GLN A 73 17.49 7.49 -0.72
C GLN A 73 16.23 8.18 -1.25
N LEU A 74 15.12 7.44 -1.36
CA LEU A 74 13.82 8.01 -1.72
C LEU A 74 13.42 9.10 -0.71
N PRO A 75 12.82 10.21 -1.17
CA PRO A 75 12.38 11.27 -0.28
C PRO A 75 11.42 10.75 0.81
N PRO A 76 11.50 11.25 2.05
CA PRO A 76 10.65 10.81 3.17
C PRO A 76 9.15 10.82 2.84
N GLU A 77 8.67 11.87 2.16
CA GLU A 77 7.28 11.98 1.72
C GLU A 77 6.91 10.98 0.64
N TYR A 78 7.85 10.62 -0.25
CA TYR A 78 7.65 9.58 -1.25
C TYR A 78 7.49 8.22 -0.57
N ALA A 79 8.36 7.89 0.39
CA ALA A 79 8.26 6.66 1.18
C ALA A 79 6.91 6.55 1.92
N LEU A 80 6.47 7.64 2.56
CA LEU A 80 5.16 7.67 3.23
C LEU A 80 4.00 7.44 2.25
N ARG A 81 3.99 8.14 1.10
CA ARG A 81 2.98 8.00 0.04
C ARG A 81 2.94 6.59 -0.55
N LEU A 82 4.11 5.98 -0.75
CA LEU A 82 4.24 4.61 -1.25
C LEU A 82 3.61 3.62 -0.27
N GLY A 83 3.81 3.83 1.04
CA GLY A 83 3.16 3.03 2.08
C GLY A 83 1.63 3.19 2.08
N ILE A 84 1.13 4.42 1.94
CA ILE A 84 -0.33 4.67 1.86
C ILE A 84 -0.94 4.02 0.61
N LEU A 85 -0.25 4.06 -0.54
CA LEU A 85 -0.69 3.33 -1.72
C LEU A 85 -0.79 1.82 -1.44
N CYS A 86 0.21 1.24 -0.77
CA CYS A 86 0.23 -0.20 -0.44
C CYS A 86 -0.92 -0.60 0.49
N HIS A 87 -1.31 0.27 1.43
CA HIS A 87 -2.52 0.06 2.22
C HIS A 87 -3.75 -0.12 1.32
N TYR A 88 -3.99 0.85 0.43
CA TYR A 88 -5.16 0.82 -0.44
C TYR A 88 -5.14 -0.33 -1.44
N LEU A 89 -3.97 -0.70 -1.95
CA LEU A 89 -3.83 -1.91 -2.79
C LEU A 89 -4.17 -3.16 -1.98
N THR A 90 -3.64 -3.28 -0.77
CA THR A 90 -3.89 -4.43 0.11
C THR A 90 -5.37 -4.60 0.43
N ASP A 91 -6.06 -3.51 0.76
CA ASP A 91 -7.50 -3.50 0.97
C ASP A 91 -8.27 -3.76 -0.33
N TYR A 92 -7.82 -3.21 -1.47
CA TYR A 92 -8.40 -3.46 -2.78
C TYR A 92 -8.38 -4.94 -3.17
N PHE A 93 -7.40 -5.71 -2.71
CA PHE A 93 -7.28 -7.16 -2.94
C PHE A 93 -7.78 -8.02 -1.76
N THR A 94 -8.49 -7.43 -0.80
CA THR A 94 -9.14 -8.16 0.30
C THR A 94 -10.59 -8.49 -0.04
N PHE A 95 -11.02 -9.74 0.13
CA PHE A 95 -12.37 -10.18 -0.27
C PHE A 95 -13.46 -9.45 0.50
N ALA A 96 -13.27 -9.27 1.81
CA ALA A 96 -14.22 -8.55 2.67
C ALA A 96 -14.46 -7.10 2.24
N HIS A 97 -13.60 -6.54 1.37
CA HIS A 97 -13.65 -5.17 0.88
C HIS A 97 -14.24 -5.09 -0.55
N THR A 98 -14.74 -6.22 -1.06
CA THR A 98 -15.40 -6.32 -2.37
C THR A 98 -16.93 -6.22 -2.26
N PRO A 99 -17.62 -5.78 -3.33
CA PRO A 99 -19.10 -5.78 -3.35
C PRO A 99 -19.72 -7.19 -3.25
N GLU A 100 -18.93 -8.22 -3.55
CA GLU A 100 -19.33 -9.62 -3.45
C GLU A 100 -19.47 -10.08 -1.99
N PHE A 101 -18.83 -9.39 -1.05
CA PHE A 101 -18.94 -9.66 0.38
C PHE A 101 -20.24 -9.07 0.94
N ARG A 102 -21.31 -9.87 0.87
CA ARG A 102 -22.64 -9.56 1.40
C ARG A 102 -22.88 -9.75 2.91
N PRO A 103 -22.00 -10.40 3.71
CA PRO A 103 -22.19 -10.50 5.17
C PRO A 103 -22.11 -9.15 5.91
N GLY A 104 -22.44 -9.16 7.21
CA GLY A 104 -22.43 -7.97 8.07
C GLY A 104 -21.05 -7.63 8.66
N LEU A 105 -21.01 -6.57 9.48
CA LEU A 105 -19.77 -6.08 10.11
C LEU A 105 -19.07 -7.13 10.99
N LYS A 106 -19.84 -8.02 11.63
CA LYS A 106 -19.29 -9.09 12.45
C LYS A 106 -18.51 -10.09 11.59
N GLU A 107 -19.09 -10.52 10.48
CA GLU A 107 -18.48 -11.45 9.55
C GLU A 107 -17.29 -10.81 8.82
N HIS A 108 -17.38 -9.51 8.52
CA HIS A 108 -16.24 -8.74 8.02
C HIS A 108 -15.07 -8.80 8.99
N GLY A 109 -15.30 -8.48 10.26
CA GLY A 109 -14.27 -8.51 11.30
C GLY A 109 -13.70 -9.91 11.51
N ALA A 110 -14.54 -10.95 11.46
CA ALA A 110 -14.11 -12.34 11.56
C ALA A 110 -13.27 -12.77 10.34
N TYR A 111 -13.62 -12.33 9.14
CA TYR A 111 -12.82 -12.57 7.93
C TYR A 111 -11.45 -11.93 8.05
N GLU A 112 -11.38 -10.66 8.44
CA GLU A 112 -10.11 -9.95 8.61
C GLU A 112 -9.22 -10.58 9.69
N LEU A 113 -9.81 -11.11 10.77
CA LEU A 113 -9.07 -11.83 11.80
C LEU A 113 -8.45 -13.12 11.24
N ARG A 114 -9.25 -13.92 10.52
CA ARG A 114 -8.76 -15.14 9.85
C ARG A 114 -7.66 -14.83 8.84
N LEU A 115 -7.83 -13.78 8.04
CA LEU A 115 -6.83 -13.34 7.07
C LEU A 115 -5.54 -12.89 7.75
N ASN A 116 -5.66 -12.18 8.86
CA ASN A 116 -4.53 -11.76 9.67
C ASN A 116 -3.76 -12.96 10.25
N ASP A 117 -4.47 -13.96 10.77
CA ASP A 117 -3.85 -15.15 11.35
C ASP A 117 -3.17 -16.00 10.25
N TYR A 118 -3.84 -16.17 9.11
CA TYR A 118 -3.26 -16.80 7.93
C TYR A 118 -1.97 -16.08 7.50
N PHE A 119 -1.99 -14.76 7.39
CA PHE A 119 -0.83 -14.00 6.94
C PHE A 119 0.35 -14.10 7.92
N ARG A 120 0.11 -14.14 9.23
CA ARG A 120 1.16 -14.36 10.24
C ARG A 120 1.85 -15.72 10.09
N THR A 121 1.10 -16.76 9.70
CA THR A 121 1.65 -18.10 9.44
C THR A 121 2.38 -18.18 8.11
N HIS A 122 2.03 -17.36 7.13
CA HIS A 122 2.56 -17.38 5.75
C HIS A 122 3.24 -16.06 5.38
N TYR A 123 4.20 -15.63 6.21
CA TYR A 123 4.81 -14.31 6.17
C TYR A 123 6.16 -14.28 5.42
N THR A 124 6.29 -15.01 4.31
CA THR A 124 7.51 -14.96 3.49
C THR A 124 7.21 -14.40 2.09
N GLN A 125 8.21 -13.77 1.47
CA GLN A 125 8.08 -13.24 0.11
C GLN A 125 7.69 -14.35 -0.87
N GLN A 126 8.25 -15.55 -0.71
CA GLN A 126 7.94 -16.71 -1.55
C GLN A 126 6.47 -17.17 -1.43
N GLU A 127 5.93 -17.23 -0.21
CA GLU A 127 4.54 -17.66 0.00
C GLU A 127 3.52 -16.61 -0.47
N CYS A 128 3.90 -15.33 -0.33
CA CYS A 128 3.07 -14.17 -0.68
C CYS A 128 3.20 -13.76 -2.15
N ALA A 129 4.24 -14.16 -2.87
CA ALA A 129 4.35 -13.85 -4.29
C ALA A 129 3.39 -14.72 -5.12
N LEU A 130 2.74 -14.11 -6.11
CA LEU A 130 2.10 -14.85 -7.18
C LEU A 130 3.19 -15.48 -8.07
N PRO A 131 3.18 -16.80 -8.27
CA PRO A 131 4.15 -17.45 -9.13
C PRO A 131 4.10 -16.90 -10.56
N ASN A 132 5.28 -16.65 -11.15
CA ASN A 132 5.45 -16.18 -12.53
C ASN A 132 4.69 -14.87 -12.86
N HIS A 133 4.37 -14.07 -11.84
CA HIS A 133 3.70 -12.79 -12.03
C HIS A 133 4.68 -11.63 -11.91
N THR A 134 4.75 -10.82 -12.96
CA THR A 134 5.48 -9.55 -12.98
C THR A 134 4.65 -8.52 -13.72
N PHE A 135 4.69 -7.26 -13.27
CA PHE A 135 4.10 -6.16 -14.03
C PHE A 135 4.87 -5.98 -15.34
N ALA A 136 4.15 -5.61 -16.40
CA ALA A 136 4.79 -5.08 -17.59
C ALA A 136 5.55 -3.79 -17.26
N SER A 137 6.60 -3.49 -18.04
CA SER A 137 7.26 -2.19 -17.95
C SER A 137 6.25 -1.08 -18.27
N CYS A 138 6.05 -0.18 -17.32
CA CYS A 138 5.11 0.93 -17.43
C CYS A 138 5.87 2.25 -17.63
N GLY A 139 5.41 3.09 -18.54
CA GLY A 139 5.93 4.45 -18.76
C GLY A 139 5.11 5.55 -18.07
N SER A 140 4.00 5.22 -17.40
CA SER A 140 3.13 6.21 -16.76
C SER A 140 2.32 5.64 -15.59
N ALA A 141 1.83 6.53 -14.70
CA ALA A 141 0.88 6.18 -13.64
C ALA A 141 -0.36 5.45 -14.17
N ARG A 142 -0.88 5.91 -15.32
CA ARG A 142 -2.03 5.30 -15.99
C ARG A 142 -1.79 3.84 -16.35
N GLU A 143 -0.58 3.49 -16.80
CA GLU A 143 -0.23 2.10 -17.13
C GLU A 143 -0.09 1.25 -15.87
N VAL A 144 0.52 1.77 -14.80
CA VAL A 144 0.57 1.08 -13.50
C VAL A 144 -0.84 0.80 -12.97
N ALA A 145 -1.74 1.78 -13.01
CA ALA A 145 -3.12 1.62 -12.58
C ALA A 145 -3.87 0.59 -13.44
N LYS A 146 -3.62 0.54 -14.77
CA LYS A 146 -4.17 -0.49 -15.65
C LYS A 146 -3.73 -1.90 -15.27
N GLU A 147 -2.46 -2.08 -14.91
CA GLU A 147 -1.94 -3.38 -14.44
C GLU A 147 -2.61 -3.82 -13.13
N VAL A 148 -2.76 -2.90 -12.16
CA VAL A 148 -3.52 -3.16 -10.92
C VAL A 148 -4.96 -3.61 -11.24
N TYR A 149 -5.64 -2.93 -12.16
CA TYR A 149 -7.00 -3.31 -12.54
C TYR A 149 -7.08 -4.61 -13.33
N ARG A 150 -6.06 -4.93 -14.15
CA ARG A 150 -5.93 -6.23 -14.80
C ARG A 150 -5.83 -7.33 -13.75
N MET A 151 -4.92 -7.19 -12.79
CA MET A 151 -4.80 -8.12 -11.67
C MET A 151 -6.09 -8.25 -10.87
N LYS A 152 -6.87 -7.18 -10.69
CA LYS A 152 -8.16 -7.27 -10.00
C LYS A 152 -9.16 -8.15 -10.74
N ARG A 153 -9.12 -8.19 -12.08
CA ARG A 153 -9.95 -9.14 -12.85
C ARG A 153 -9.52 -10.57 -12.58
N ASP A 154 -8.22 -10.83 -12.62
CA ASP A 154 -7.64 -12.15 -12.35
C ASP A 154 -7.95 -12.61 -10.92
N TYR A 155 -7.86 -11.69 -9.95
CA TYR A 155 -8.26 -11.91 -8.55
C TYR A 155 -9.72 -12.34 -8.41
N ARG A 156 -10.64 -11.72 -9.16
CA ARG A 156 -12.07 -12.05 -9.12
C ARG A 156 -12.39 -13.38 -9.81
N ALA A 157 -11.56 -13.80 -10.77
CA ALA A 157 -11.68 -15.08 -11.44
C ALA A 157 -11.06 -16.24 -10.62
N ALA A 158 -10.16 -15.94 -9.68
CA ALA A 158 -9.50 -16.92 -8.84
C ALA A 158 -10.35 -17.36 -7.63
N ASP A 159 -10.08 -18.58 -7.15
CA ASP A 159 -10.75 -19.18 -5.99
C ASP A 159 -10.68 -18.29 -4.74
N CYS A 160 -11.81 -18.20 -4.05
CA CYS A 160 -11.96 -17.35 -2.87
C CYS A 160 -11.28 -17.94 -1.63
N THR A 161 -9.98 -17.66 -1.50
CA THR A 161 -9.14 -18.14 -0.39
C THR A 161 -8.38 -16.99 0.28
N LEU A 162 -7.96 -17.19 1.54
CA LEU A 162 -7.10 -16.24 2.25
C LEU A 162 -5.72 -16.10 1.57
N ALA A 163 -5.21 -17.22 1.04
CA ALA A 163 -3.98 -17.26 0.26
C ALA A 163 -4.04 -16.36 -0.97
N ARG A 164 -5.17 -16.38 -1.70
CA ARG A 164 -5.40 -15.49 -2.85
C ARG A 164 -5.31 -14.03 -2.42
N ASP A 165 -6.01 -13.64 -1.36
CA ASP A 165 -6.02 -12.24 -0.89
C ASP A 165 -4.60 -11.74 -0.58
N VAL A 166 -3.83 -12.51 0.21
CA VAL A 166 -2.44 -12.17 0.53
C VAL A 166 -1.59 -12.10 -0.74
N ARG A 167 -1.70 -13.09 -1.63
CA ARG A 167 -0.83 -13.18 -2.80
C ARG A 167 -1.05 -12.07 -3.82
N PHE A 168 -2.31 -11.77 -4.10
CA PHE A 168 -2.65 -10.68 -5.01
C PHE A 168 -2.32 -9.32 -4.38
N ALA A 169 -2.59 -9.11 -3.09
CA ALA A 169 -2.22 -7.89 -2.38
C ALA A 169 -0.71 -7.64 -2.45
N TYR A 170 0.10 -8.61 -2.02
CA TYR A 170 1.56 -8.49 -2.01
C TYR A 170 2.13 -8.24 -3.41
N SER A 171 1.69 -9.04 -4.39
CA SER A 171 2.20 -8.93 -5.77
C SER A 171 1.80 -7.63 -6.45
N ALA A 172 0.57 -7.15 -6.20
CA ALA A 172 0.11 -5.86 -6.73
C ALA A 172 0.87 -4.69 -6.09
N CYS A 173 1.11 -4.74 -4.77
CA CYS A 173 1.93 -3.75 -4.08
C CYS A 173 3.35 -3.73 -4.65
N LEU A 174 4.04 -4.88 -4.69
CA LEU A 174 5.41 -4.94 -5.16
C LEU A 174 5.55 -4.47 -6.61
N GLY A 175 4.68 -4.97 -7.50
CA GLY A 175 4.68 -4.56 -8.91
C GLY A 175 4.40 -3.08 -9.11
N ALA A 176 3.39 -2.53 -8.43
CA ALA A 176 3.05 -1.12 -8.53
C ALA A 176 4.18 -0.22 -8.00
N MET A 177 4.80 -0.57 -6.87
CA MET A 177 5.92 0.19 -6.32
C MET A 177 7.12 0.19 -7.26
N THR A 178 7.55 -0.98 -7.74
CA THR A 178 8.70 -1.11 -8.64
C THR A 178 8.49 -0.30 -9.92
N GLN A 179 7.29 -0.36 -10.52
CA GLN A 179 7.00 0.40 -11.73
C GLN A 179 6.87 1.91 -11.48
N LEU A 180 6.26 2.33 -10.37
CA LEU A 180 6.16 3.77 -10.04
C LEU A 180 7.54 4.38 -9.78
N ILE A 181 8.41 3.69 -9.03
CA ILE A 181 9.79 4.13 -8.82
C ILE A 181 10.51 4.26 -10.16
N ALA A 182 10.40 3.27 -11.06
CA ALA A 182 11.01 3.34 -12.38
C ALA A 182 10.47 4.52 -13.23
N VAL A 183 9.15 4.77 -13.19
CA VAL A 183 8.52 5.93 -13.86
C VAL A 183 9.07 7.24 -13.28
N SER A 184 9.21 7.34 -11.97
CA SER A 184 9.73 8.52 -11.28
C SER A 184 11.22 8.74 -11.52
N GLU A 185 12.03 7.68 -11.60
CA GLU A 185 13.45 7.74 -11.95
C GLU A 185 13.69 8.22 -13.39
N ALA A 186 12.77 7.91 -14.30
CA ALA A 186 12.84 8.37 -15.68
C ALA A 186 12.46 9.84 -15.86
N ARG A 187 11.95 10.52 -14.81
CA ARG A 187 11.52 11.92 -14.89
C ARG A 187 12.62 12.89 -14.52
N GLN A 188 12.68 13.99 -15.27
CA GLN A 188 13.66 15.06 -15.08
C GLN A 188 13.11 16.21 -14.20
N GLU A 189 11.79 16.44 -14.20
CA GLU A 189 11.16 17.55 -13.49
C GLU A 189 9.87 17.11 -12.77
N HIS A 190 9.54 17.81 -11.69
CA HIS A 190 8.24 17.67 -11.03
C HIS A 190 7.12 18.10 -11.99
N THR A 191 6.12 17.25 -12.18
CA THR A 191 4.90 17.69 -12.86
C THR A 191 4.05 18.49 -11.89
N ARG A 192 3.76 19.75 -12.24
CA ARG A 192 2.71 20.53 -11.57
C ARG A 192 1.36 19.91 -11.90
N ALA A 193 0.85 19.05 -11.03
CA ALA A 193 -0.55 18.63 -11.09
C ALA A 193 -1.43 19.80 -10.63
N PRO A 194 -2.56 20.09 -11.30
CA PRO A 194 -3.49 21.10 -10.82
C PRO A 194 -3.99 20.70 -9.44
N TYR A 195 -3.67 21.51 -8.43
CA TYR A 195 -4.15 21.37 -7.06
C TYR A 195 -5.68 21.29 -7.07
N ARG A 196 -6.21 20.09 -6.84
CA ARG A 196 -7.60 19.91 -6.44
C ARG A 196 -7.58 19.88 -4.92
N PHE A 197 -8.12 20.93 -4.31
CA PHE A 197 -8.27 20.99 -2.87
C PHE A 197 -9.57 20.28 -2.47
N SER A 198 -9.44 19.22 -1.69
CA SER A 198 -10.42 18.76 -0.71
C SER A 198 -9.73 18.77 0.66
N PHE A 199 -10.31 19.49 1.62
CA PHE A 199 -9.76 19.61 2.98
C PHE A 199 -9.81 18.29 3.78
N LEU A 200 -10.36 17.23 3.18
CA LEU A 200 -10.67 15.96 3.83
C LEU A 200 -10.12 14.81 2.97
N THR A 201 -9.46 13.86 3.64
CA THR A 201 -9.26 12.42 3.30
C THR A 201 -7.90 11.87 2.82
N ALA A 202 -7.13 12.46 1.91
CA ALA A 202 -5.83 11.87 1.51
C ALA A 202 -4.85 12.84 0.85
N GLU A 203 -5.36 13.91 0.23
CA GLU A 203 -4.58 14.88 -0.53
C GLU A 203 -3.54 15.63 0.32
N ARG A 204 -3.74 15.71 1.65
CA ARG A 204 -2.74 16.26 2.58
C ARG A 204 -1.41 15.50 2.53
N TYR A 205 -1.46 14.21 2.26
CA TYR A 205 -0.27 13.38 2.07
C TYR A 205 0.11 13.28 0.60
N ALA A 206 -0.76 13.63 -0.35
CA ALA A 206 -0.48 13.55 -1.79
C ALA A 206 0.43 14.69 -2.27
N PHE A 207 0.23 15.95 -1.87
CA PHE A 207 1.15 17.03 -2.28
C PHE A 207 1.18 18.20 -1.27
N ARG A 208 2.29 18.32 -0.54
CA ARG A 208 2.77 19.58 0.06
C ARG A 208 4.30 19.56 0.01
N ASP A 209 4.89 20.59 -0.60
CA ASP A 209 6.35 20.79 -0.67
C ASP A 209 6.99 21.01 0.71
N GLU A 210 6.18 21.19 1.75
CA GLU A 210 6.65 21.27 3.13
C GLU A 210 5.75 20.42 4.03
N ILE A 211 6.17 19.18 4.29
CA ILE A 211 5.69 18.48 5.48
C ILE A 211 6.30 19.23 6.67
N CYS A 212 5.47 20.05 7.34
CA CYS A 212 5.81 20.55 8.68
C CYS A 212 6.11 19.32 9.54
N ARG A 213 7.41 19.08 9.78
CA ARG A 213 7.93 18.01 10.63
C ARG A 213 7.51 18.27 12.07
N ARG A 214 6.25 18.00 12.41
CA ARG A 214 5.96 17.61 13.79
C ARG A 214 6.57 16.23 13.91
N ARG A 215 7.65 16.09 14.69
CA ARG A 215 8.23 14.79 15.08
C ARG A 215 7.09 13.82 15.33
N ILE A 216 6.87 12.88 14.41
CA ILE A 216 6.08 11.70 14.70
C ILE A 216 7.02 10.83 15.50
N THR A 217 7.15 11.12 16.79
CA THR A 217 7.84 10.22 17.72
C THR A 217 6.91 9.01 17.87
N PRO A 218 7.33 7.79 17.48
CA PRO A 218 6.55 6.60 17.77
C PRO A 218 6.30 6.56 19.27
N ARG A 219 5.04 6.55 19.71
CA ARG A 219 4.73 6.30 21.12
C ARG A 219 4.97 4.81 21.39
N ARG A 220 6.23 4.49 21.70
CA ARG A 220 6.78 3.18 22.08
C ARG A 220 6.72 2.12 20.96
N ALA A 221 7.81 1.38 20.81
CA ALA A 221 7.88 0.19 19.97
C ALA A 221 6.90 -0.87 20.49
N TRP A 222 6.11 -1.46 19.60
CA TRP A 222 5.31 -2.67 19.85
C TRP A 222 6.21 -3.91 19.90
N CYS A 223 7.18 -3.92 20.83
CA CYS A 223 7.88 -5.13 21.23
C CYS A 223 7.67 -5.32 22.72
N PRO A 224 7.06 -6.42 23.18
CA PRO A 224 7.20 -6.84 24.56
C PRO A 224 8.66 -7.25 24.76
N ILE A 225 9.46 -6.37 25.35
CA ILE A 225 10.74 -6.78 25.93
C ILE A 225 10.39 -7.73 27.08
N ALA A 226 10.80 -8.98 26.96
CA ALA A 226 10.79 -9.93 28.06
C ALA A 226 11.55 -9.30 29.23
N ALA A 227 10.85 -9.05 30.34
CA ALA A 227 11.49 -8.73 31.59
C ALA A 227 12.02 -10.05 32.18
N CYS A 228 13.35 -10.19 32.18
CA CYS A 228 14.01 -11.08 33.13
C CYS A 228 13.74 -10.58 34.55
N VAL A 229 13.02 -11.37 35.34
CA VAL A 229 13.42 -11.87 36.66
C VAL A 229 12.88 -13.28 36.79
#